data_AF-A0A412WAK8-F1
#
_entry.id   AF-A0A412WAK8-F1
#
_cell.length_a   1.000
_cell.length_b   1.000
_cell.length_c   1.000
_cell.angle_alpha   90.00
_cell.angle_beta   90.00
_cell.angle_gamma   90.00
#
_symmetry.space_group_name_H-M   'P 1'
#
loop_
_entity.id
_entity.type
_entity.pdbx_description
1 polymer ?
#
loop_
_entity_poly.entity_id
_entity_poly.type
_entity_poly.pdbx_seq_one_letter_code
_entity_poly.pdbx_strand_id
1 'polypeptide(L)'
;MSGGYFDRSTYAMREIANTIERDIARALKPKPEKIQEDYWTIYEKDCFGSYHSHKDFMSFGSYEDAESFLLRDKTIVKAEQKYADRRFFDDGVIFQSKKRYMSDVPDDEQIPVLYSIHHCYYDHYPYNADVLELSNETIDAMKEAYRQIRIAEIYATRVDWMMSGDDSEESFRERIKEDLEEFEKEYATKDWTFSDDNDE
;
A
#
# COMPACT_ATOMS: atom_id res chain seq x y z
N MET A 1 -18.20 -8.27 41.62
CA MET A 1 -17.78 -7.62 40.37
C MET A 1 -18.71 -6.45 40.16
N SER A 2 -18.30 -5.23 40.53
CA SER A 2 -19.03 -4.03 40.11
C SER A 2 -18.87 -3.93 38.60
N GLY A 3 -19.98 -4.02 37.86
CA GLY A 3 -19.97 -3.71 36.43
C GLY A 3 -19.80 -2.22 36.30
N GLY A 4 -18.70 -1.77 35.69
CA GLY A 4 -18.47 -0.36 35.40
C GLY A 4 -19.59 0.20 34.53
N TYR A 5 -19.93 1.47 34.74
CA TYR A 5 -20.97 2.20 34.03
C TYR A 5 -20.91 2.10 32.49
N PHE A 6 -19.71 1.98 31.91
CA PHE A 6 -19.46 1.85 30.47
C PHE A 6 -19.18 0.42 29.98
N ASP A 7 -19.42 -0.61 30.82
CA ASP A 7 -19.44 -2.03 30.45
C ASP A 7 -18.39 -2.43 29.39
N ARG A 8 -17.11 -2.37 29.77
CA ARG A 8 -15.93 -2.78 28.96
C ARG A 8 -15.59 -1.92 27.73
N SER A 9 -16.31 -0.84 27.44
CA SER A 9 -16.00 0.03 26.29
C SER A 9 -14.65 0.76 26.40
N THR A 10 -14.14 0.95 27.62
CA THR A 10 -12.82 1.53 27.90
C THR A 10 -11.68 0.65 27.38
N TYR A 11 -11.83 -0.68 27.40
CA TYR A 11 -10.84 -1.61 26.83
C TYR A 11 -10.67 -1.43 25.33
N ALA A 12 -11.75 -1.11 24.60
CA ALA A 12 -11.67 -0.92 23.15
C ALA A 12 -10.76 0.25 22.75
N MET A 13 -10.74 1.33 23.53
CA MET A 13 -9.85 2.48 23.27
C MET A 13 -8.38 2.09 23.46
N ARG A 14 -8.08 1.31 24.50
CA ARG A 14 -6.73 0.79 24.75
C ARG A 14 -6.26 -0.12 23.61
N GLU A 15 -7.10 -1.05 23.16
CA GLU A 15 -6.77 -1.95 22.03
C GLU A 15 -6.48 -1.19 20.73
N ILE A 16 -7.25 -0.12 20.46
CA ILE A 16 -7.01 0.75 19.30
C ILE A 16 -5.66 1.46 19.44
N ALA A 17 -5.37 2.02 20.62
CA ALA A 17 -4.09 2.69 20.85
C ALA A 17 -2.90 1.73 20.71
N ASN A 18 -2.99 0.52 21.27
CA ASN A 18 -1.95 -0.51 21.15
C ASN A 18 -1.70 -0.90 19.68
N THR A 19 -2.78 -1.00 18.88
CA THR A 19 -2.66 -1.29 17.44
C THR A 19 -1.95 -0.16 16.70
N ILE A 20 -2.31 1.10 16.97
CA ILE A 20 -1.64 2.27 16.37
C ILE A 20 -0.15 2.28 16.73
N GLU A 21 0.17 2.03 18.00
CA GLU A 21 1.56 1.94 18.46
C GLU A 21 2.34 0.84 17.73
N ARG A 22 1.76 -0.35 17.58
CA ARG A 22 2.36 -1.47 16.84
C ARG A 22 2.61 -1.14 15.38
N ASP A 23 1.66 -0.49 14.71
CA ASP A 23 1.82 -0.09 13.31
C ASP A 23 2.86 1.02 13.14
N ILE A 24 2.95 1.97 14.08
CA ILE A 24 4.04 2.95 14.10
C ILE A 24 5.39 2.25 14.24
N ALA A 25 5.53 1.32 15.20
CA ALA A 25 6.76 0.57 15.39
C ALA A 25 7.13 -0.24 14.13
N ARG A 26 6.14 -0.89 13.50
CA ARG A 26 6.33 -1.63 12.25
C ARG A 26 6.78 -0.74 11.11
N ALA A 27 6.22 0.46 10.98
CA ALA A 27 6.62 1.43 9.95
C ALA A 27 8.03 2.01 10.17
N LEU A 28 8.46 2.09 11.44
CA LEU A 28 9.79 2.55 11.83
C LEU A 28 10.87 1.47 11.78
N LYS A 29 10.51 0.19 11.59
CA LYS A 29 11.48 -0.90 11.40
C LYS A 29 12.42 -0.57 10.22
N PRO A 30 13.71 -0.91 10.32
CA PRO A 30 14.63 -0.81 9.19
C PRO A 30 14.07 -1.54 7.98
N LYS A 31 13.95 -0.82 6.87
CA LYS A 31 13.39 -1.37 5.63
C LYS A 31 14.50 -2.15 4.91
N PRO A 32 14.20 -3.34 4.36
CA PRO A 32 15.19 -4.07 3.56
C PRO A 32 15.54 -3.29 2.29
N GLU A 33 16.68 -3.63 1.69
CA GLU A 33 17.05 -3.07 0.39
C GLU A 33 15.98 -3.45 -0.65
N LYS A 34 15.59 -2.47 -1.47
CA LYS A 34 14.70 -2.74 -2.60
C LYS A 34 15.47 -3.53 -3.65
N ILE A 35 14.79 -4.49 -4.26
CA ILE A 35 15.25 -5.19 -5.44
C ILE A 35 14.87 -4.31 -6.64
N GLN A 36 15.88 -3.99 -7.44
CA GLN A 36 15.69 -3.30 -8.70
C GLN A 36 15.40 -4.35 -9.78
N GLU A 37 14.20 -4.32 -10.33
CA GLU A 37 13.87 -5.11 -11.52
C GLU A 37 14.08 -4.24 -12.76
N ASP A 38 14.91 -4.75 -13.68
CA ASP A 38 15.23 -4.13 -14.96
C ASP A 38 15.12 -5.21 -16.04
N TYR A 39 14.02 -5.16 -16.79
CA TYR A 39 13.75 -6.13 -17.85
C TYR A 39 12.92 -5.52 -18.96
N TRP A 40 12.91 -6.20 -20.10
CA TRP A 40 12.04 -5.89 -21.23
C TRP A 40 10.91 -6.90 -21.29
N THR A 41 9.71 -6.46 -21.63
CA THR A 41 8.55 -7.36 -21.85
C THR A 41 7.83 -6.96 -23.12
N ILE A 42 7.04 -7.89 -23.68
CA ILE A 42 6.25 -7.65 -24.87
C ILE A 42 4.80 -7.50 -24.42
N TYR A 43 4.17 -6.39 -24.78
CA TYR A 43 2.73 -6.23 -24.65
C TYR A 43 2.05 -6.55 -25.96
N GLU A 44 0.90 -7.20 -25.86
CA GLU A 44 0.00 -7.53 -26.95
C GLU A 44 -1.29 -6.71 -26.80
N LYS A 45 -1.71 -6.12 -27.91
CA LYS A 45 -2.98 -5.45 -28.07
C LYS A 45 -3.78 -6.15 -29.14
N ASP A 46 -4.61 -7.09 -28.71
CA ASP A 46 -5.50 -7.89 -29.56
C ASP A 46 -6.98 -7.49 -29.43
N CYS A 47 -7.29 -6.52 -28.58
CA CYS A 47 -8.61 -5.90 -28.43
C CYS A 47 -8.45 -4.38 -28.32
N PHE A 48 -9.41 -3.61 -28.83
CA PHE A 48 -9.36 -2.15 -28.77
C PHE A 48 -9.35 -1.62 -27.32
N GLY A 49 -10.08 -2.27 -26.41
CA GLY A 49 -10.23 -1.85 -25.01
C GLY A 49 -9.18 -2.37 -24.03
N SER A 50 -8.31 -3.29 -24.43
CA SER A 50 -7.32 -3.90 -23.53
C SER A 50 -5.94 -4.01 -24.16
N TYR A 51 -4.93 -4.14 -23.31
CA TYR A 51 -3.58 -4.53 -23.67
C TYR A 51 -3.03 -5.34 -22.48
N HIS A 52 -2.26 -6.38 -22.75
CA HIS A 52 -1.77 -7.30 -21.72
C HIS A 52 -0.41 -7.88 -22.11
N SER A 53 0.28 -8.50 -21.16
CA SER A 53 1.58 -9.12 -21.45
C SER A 53 1.41 -10.30 -22.40
N HIS A 54 2.23 -10.33 -23.45
CA HIS A 54 2.26 -11.42 -24.41
C HIS A 54 2.85 -12.68 -23.74
N LYS A 55 2.10 -13.79 -23.80
CA LYS A 55 2.49 -15.11 -23.26
C LYS A 55 2.82 -15.09 -21.76
N ASP A 56 1.85 -14.69 -20.95
CA ASP A 56 1.86 -14.90 -19.49
C ASP A 56 3.12 -14.35 -18.79
N PHE A 57 3.41 -13.06 -19.00
CA PHE A 57 4.48 -12.33 -18.29
C PHE A 57 5.90 -12.82 -18.60
N MET A 58 6.24 -12.87 -19.89
CA MET A 58 7.61 -13.12 -20.31
C MET A 58 8.48 -11.87 -20.15
N SER A 59 9.67 -12.04 -19.57
CA SER A 59 10.68 -11.00 -19.42
C SER A 59 11.96 -11.34 -20.20
N PHE A 60 12.69 -10.31 -20.62
CA PHE A 60 13.91 -10.38 -21.40
C PHE A 60 14.97 -9.47 -20.81
N GLY A 61 16.25 -9.86 -20.88
CA GLY A 61 17.35 -9.04 -20.37
C GLY A 61 17.73 -7.85 -21.26
N SER A 62 17.23 -7.80 -22.50
CA SER A 62 17.51 -6.74 -23.46
C SER A 62 16.35 -6.53 -24.44
N TYR A 63 16.30 -5.35 -25.06
CA TYR A 63 15.36 -5.06 -26.14
C TYR A 63 15.59 -6.01 -27.33
N GLU A 64 16.85 -6.28 -27.67
CA GLU A 64 17.22 -7.12 -28.81
C GLU A 64 16.75 -8.57 -28.63
N ASP A 65 16.79 -9.10 -27.41
CA ASP A 65 16.28 -10.44 -27.10
C ASP A 65 14.75 -10.50 -27.24
N ALA A 66 14.05 -9.48 -26.74
CA ALA A 66 12.60 -9.36 -26.86
C ALA A 66 12.18 -9.22 -28.33
N GLU A 67 12.85 -8.35 -29.10
CA GLU A 67 12.60 -8.15 -30.53
C GLU A 67 12.87 -9.43 -31.31
N SER A 68 14.00 -10.08 -31.03
CA SER A 68 14.36 -11.35 -31.66
C SER A 68 13.34 -12.43 -31.37
N PHE A 69 12.83 -12.52 -30.13
CA PHE A 69 11.78 -13.46 -29.75
C PHE A 69 10.48 -13.17 -30.50
N LEU A 70 10.05 -11.91 -30.53
CA LEU A 70 8.82 -11.48 -31.21
C LEU A 70 8.87 -11.80 -32.71
N LEU A 71 10.00 -11.52 -33.37
CA LEU A 71 10.21 -11.74 -34.80
C LEU A 71 10.56 -13.19 -35.18
N ARG A 72 10.57 -14.14 -34.22
CA ARG A 72 10.55 -15.57 -34.52
C ARG A 72 9.25 -15.94 -35.25
N ASP A 73 8.14 -15.31 -34.87
CA ASP A 73 6.91 -15.40 -35.64
C ASP A 73 7.01 -14.54 -36.90
N LYS A 74 7.17 -15.20 -38.05
CA LYS A 74 7.30 -14.54 -39.37
C LYS A 74 6.03 -13.83 -39.82
N THR A 75 4.93 -14.01 -39.10
CA THR A 75 3.68 -13.26 -39.33
C THR A 75 3.71 -11.89 -38.66
N ILE A 76 4.64 -11.62 -37.74
CA ILE A 76 4.82 -10.34 -37.07
C ILE A 76 5.90 -9.53 -37.78
N VAL A 77 5.64 -8.24 -38.02
CA VAL A 77 6.57 -7.29 -38.65
C VAL A 77 6.48 -5.93 -37.98
N LYS A 78 7.47 -5.06 -38.20
CA LYS A 78 7.37 -3.64 -37.81
C LYS A 78 6.11 -3.01 -38.42
N ALA A 79 5.37 -2.27 -37.61
CA ALA A 79 4.08 -1.74 -37.99
C ALA A 79 4.18 -0.59 -38.98
N GLU A 80 3.11 -0.36 -39.73
CA GLU A 80 2.96 0.83 -40.57
C GLU A 80 2.88 2.09 -39.69
N GLN A 81 3.46 3.21 -40.16
CA GLN A 81 3.53 4.48 -39.43
C GLN A 81 2.16 4.95 -38.89
N LYS A 82 1.09 4.71 -39.66
CA LYS A 82 -0.28 5.11 -39.30
C LYS A 82 -0.79 4.52 -37.98
N TYR A 83 -0.25 3.38 -37.54
CA TYR A 83 -0.63 2.75 -36.27
C TYR A 83 0.22 3.26 -35.10
N ALA A 84 1.44 3.74 -35.37
CA ALA A 84 2.24 4.45 -34.38
C ALA A 84 1.64 5.82 -34.04
N ASP A 85 1.12 6.52 -35.05
CA ASP A 85 0.54 7.85 -34.88
C ASP A 85 -0.78 7.86 -34.07
N ARG A 86 -1.45 6.70 -33.95
CA ARG A 86 -2.69 6.53 -33.16
C ARG A 86 -2.45 6.42 -31.64
N ARG A 87 -1.20 6.40 -31.18
CA ARG A 87 -0.82 6.25 -29.75
C ARG A 87 -1.49 5.07 -29.05
N PHE A 88 -1.53 3.90 -29.72
CA PHE A 88 -1.96 2.67 -29.06
C PHE A 88 -1.04 2.25 -27.91
N PHE A 89 0.21 2.72 -27.97
CA PHE A 89 1.21 2.60 -26.92
C PHE A 89 1.85 3.98 -26.72
N ASP A 90 2.24 4.27 -25.48
CA ASP A 90 2.78 5.58 -25.11
C ASP A 90 4.15 5.84 -25.75
N ASP A 91 4.99 4.80 -25.90
CA ASP A 91 6.33 4.88 -26.48
C ASP A 91 6.79 3.53 -27.07
N GLY A 92 7.77 3.58 -27.98
CA GLY A 92 8.49 2.40 -28.49
C GLY A 92 8.20 2.00 -29.94
N VAL A 93 8.95 1.00 -30.42
CA VAL A 93 8.74 0.43 -31.76
C VAL A 93 7.52 -0.48 -31.72
N ILE A 94 6.57 -0.24 -32.62
CA ILE A 94 5.35 -1.03 -32.72
C ILE A 94 5.51 -2.08 -33.81
N PHE A 95 5.02 -3.27 -33.51
CA PHE A 95 4.94 -4.40 -34.43
C PHE A 95 3.48 -4.75 -34.67
N GLN A 96 3.17 -5.34 -35.82
CA GLN A 96 1.83 -5.74 -36.20
C GLN A 96 1.81 -7.18 -36.71
N SER A 97 0.73 -7.90 -36.43
CA SER A 97 0.45 -9.18 -37.07
C SER A 97 -0.03 -8.98 -38.51
N LYS A 98 0.42 -9.85 -39.42
CA LYS A 98 -0.10 -9.98 -40.79
C LYS A 98 -1.31 -10.90 -40.90
N LYS A 99 -1.64 -11.63 -39.83
CA LYS A 99 -2.68 -12.68 -39.85
C LYS A 99 -3.79 -12.46 -38.83
N ARG A 100 -3.53 -11.71 -37.76
CA ARG A 100 -4.48 -11.46 -36.68
C ARG A 100 -4.91 -10.01 -36.69
N TYR A 101 -6.19 -9.79 -36.42
CA TYR A 101 -6.81 -8.49 -36.28
C TYR A 101 -7.41 -8.36 -34.88
N MET A 102 -7.48 -7.13 -34.39
CA MET A 102 -8.05 -6.84 -33.08
C MET A 102 -9.54 -7.15 -33.05
N SER A 103 -10.04 -7.60 -31.88
CA SER A 103 -11.47 -7.61 -31.59
C SER A 103 -11.95 -6.24 -31.12
N ASP A 104 -13.28 -6.06 -31.15
CA ASP A 104 -13.98 -4.91 -30.56
C ASP A 104 -13.54 -3.54 -31.11
N VAL A 105 -13.14 -3.51 -32.38
CA VAL A 105 -12.84 -2.28 -33.11
C VAL A 105 -14.15 -1.66 -33.62
N PRO A 106 -14.39 -0.35 -33.40
CA PRO A 106 -15.54 0.35 -33.99
C PRO A 106 -15.52 0.30 -35.54
N ASP A 107 -16.70 0.41 -36.15
CA ASP A 107 -16.88 0.63 -37.58
C ASP A 107 -16.31 -0.45 -38.52
N ASP A 108 -16.23 -1.70 -38.05
CA ASP A 108 -15.68 -2.87 -38.79
C ASP A 108 -14.25 -2.66 -39.31
N GLU A 109 -13.48 -1.71 -38.73
CA GLU A 109 -12.11 -1.44 -39.13
C GLU A 109 -11.21 -2.65 -38.82
N GLN A 110 -10.50 -3.14 -39.83
CA GLN A 110 -9.53 -4.23 -39.65
C GLN A 110 -8.17 -3.69 -39.19
N ILE A 111 -8.07 -3.43 -37.89
CA ILE A 111 -6.79 -3.07 -37.25
C ILE A 111 -6.04 -4.37 -36.91
N PRO A 112 -4.78 -4.55 -37.35
CA PRO A 112 -4.01 -5.75 -37.01
C PRO A 112 -3.75 -5.79 -35.50
N VAL A 113 -3.58 -6.99 -34.93
CA VAL A 113 -3.06 -7.13 -33.56
C VAL A 113 -1.69 -6.46 -33.49
N LEU A 114 -1.51 -5.58 -32.51
CA LEU A 114 -0.28 -4.82 -32.32
C LEU A 114 0.51 -5.35 -31.13
N TYR A 115 1.82 -5.18 -31.20
CA TYR A 115 2.75 -5.51 -30.14
C TYR A 115 3.71 -4.34 -29.92
N SER A 116 4.15 -4.19 -28.69
CA SER A 116 5.18 -3.23 -28.29
C SER A 116 6.12 -3.90 -27.32
N ILE A 117 7.38 -3.46 -27.34
CA ILE A 117 8.38 -3.91 -26.38
C ILE A 117 8.56 -2.78 -25.38
N HIS A 118 8.29 -3.08 -24.11
CA HIS A 118 8.34 -2.12 -23.02
C HIS A 118 9.53 -2.41 -22.11
N HIS A 119 10.24 -1.36 -21.75
CA HIS A 119 11.26 -1.39 -20.71
C HIS A 119 10.57 -1.22 -19.35
N CYS A 120 10.65 -2.25 -18.52
CA CYS A 120 10.13 -2.27 -17.18
C CYS A 120 11.30 -2.06 -16.21
N TYR A 121 11.28 -0.90 -15.54
CA TYR A 121 12.24 -0.53 -14.52
C TYR A 121 11.47 -0.08 -13.29
N TYR A 122 11.53 -0.86 -12.20
CA TYR A 122 10.93 -0.46 -10.93
C TYR A 122 11.64 -1.13 -9.74
N ASP A 123 11.64 -0.40 -8.63
CA ASP A 123 12.16 -0.88 -7.37
C ASP A 123 11.00 -1.42 -6.52
N HIS A 124 11.17 -2.62 -5.96
CA HIS A 124 10.20 -3.19 -5.03
C HIS A 124 10.89 -3.83 -3.83
N TYR A 125 10.20 -3.93 -2.70
CA TYR A 125 10.69 -4.74 -1.58
C TYR A 125 10.62 -6.24 -1.94
N PRO A 126 11.50 -7.08 -1.38
CA PRO A 126 11.38 -8.54 -1.54
C PRO A 126 9.94 -9.00 -1.24
N TYR A 127 9.39 -9.91 -2.05
CA TYR A 127 7.96 -10.30 -1.95
C TYR A 127 7.55 -10.87 -0.58
N ASN A 128 8.51 -11.36 0.21
CA ASN A 128 8.32 -11.88 1.55
C ASN A 128 8.61 -10.84 2.66
N ALA A 129 8.95 -9.60 2.30
CA ALA A 129 9.26 -8.56 3.26
C ALA A 129 7.97 -7.93 3.82
N ASP A 130 7.83 -7.97 5.14
CA ASP A 130 6.74 -7.31 5.84
C ASP A 130 7.04 -5.82 6.06
N VAL A 131 6.83 -5.00 5.03
CA VAL A 131 7.15 -3.56 5.05
C VAL A 131 5.88 -2.72 5.06
N LEU A 132 5.69 -1.94 6.12
CA LEU A 132 4.67 -0.89 6.18
C LEU A 132 5.32 0.45 5.80
N GLU A 133 5.15 0.88 4.55
CA GLU A 133 5.75 2.13 4.06
C GLU A 133 4.82 3.32 4.35
N LEU A 134 5.15 4.06 5.42
CA LEU A 134 4.49 5.33 5.76
C LEU A 134 5.47 6.49 5.63
N SER A 135 4.94 7.67 5.30
CA SER A 135 5.70 8.92 5.37
C SER A 135 5.87 9.36 6.82
N ASN A 136 6.89 10.17 7.10
CA ASN A 136 7.09 10.75 8.42
C ASN A 136 5.87 11.57 8.88
N GLU A 137 5.25 12.32 7.96
CA GLU A 137 4.04 13.11 8.24
C GLU A 137 2.87 12.22 8.68
N THR A 138 2.68 11.07 8.02
CA THR A 138 1.64 10.10 8.41
C THR A 138 1.97 9.47 9.77
N ILE A 139 3.23 9.13 10.03
CA ILE A 139 3.66 8.58 11.32
C ILE A 139 3.40 9.59 12.44
N ASP A 140 3.71 10.87 12.24
CA ASP A 140 3.47 11.91 13.24
C ASP A 140 1.96 12.13 13.48
N ALA A 141 1.14 12.08 12.43
CA ALA A 141 -0.31 12.10 12.56
C ALA A 141 -0.85 10.88 13.34
N MET A 142 -0.27 9.70 13.14
CA MET A 142 -0.63 8.49 13.91
C MET A 142 -0.23 8.60 15.38
N LYS A 143 0.93 9.20 15.70
CA LYS A 143 1.33 9.47 17.09
C LYS A 143 0.36 10.41 17.79
N GLU A 144 -0.10 11.45 17.10
CA GLU A 144 -1.14 12.34 17.64
C GLU A 144 -2.48 11.62 17.79
N ALA A 145 -2.86 10.75 16.84
CA ALA A 145 -4.06 9.93 16.97
C ALA A 145 -3.99 8.99 18.20
N TYR A 146 -2.86 8.32 18.41
CA TYR A 146 -2.58 7.54 19.63
C TYR A 146 -2.78 8.41 20.88
N ARG A 147 -2.17 9.61 20.90
CA ARG A 147 -2.27 10.54 22.03
C ARG A 147 -3.71 10.89 22.37
N GLN A 148 -4.51 11.26 21.36
CA GLN A 148 -5.92 11.62 21.55
C GLN A 148 -6.75 10.44 22.06
N ILE A 149 -6.50 9.22 21.58
CA ILE A 149 -7.22 8.02 22.01
C ILE A 149 -6.89 7.67 23.46
N ARG A 150 -5.62 7.74 23.85
CA ARG A 150 -5.21 7.51 25.25
C ARG A 150 -5.77 8.57 26.20
N ILE A 151 -5.81 9.84 25.78
CA ILE A 151 -6.51 10.91 26.54
C ILE A 151 -7.99 10.56 26.70
N ALA A 152 -8.67 10.17 25.61
CA ALA A 152 -10.08 9.79 25.66
C ALA A 152 -10.32 8.57 26.58
N GLU A 153 -9.43 7.59 26.57
CA GLU A 153 -9.46 6.43 27.45
C GLU A 153 -9.38 6.82 28.93
N ILE A 154 -8.46 7.73 29.29
CA ILE A 154 -8.32 8.26 30.66
C ILE A 154 -9.61 8.95 31.08
N TYR A 155 -10.14 9.86 30.25
CA TYR A 155 -11.41 10.54 30.52
C TYR A 155 -12.55 9.54 30.71
N ALA A 156 -12.70 8.56 29.80
CA ALA A 156 -13.75 7.57 29.86
C ALA A 156 -13.66 6.72 31.14
N THR A 157 -12.44 6.28 31.51
CA THR A 157 -12.20 5.50 32.73
C THR A 157 -12.52 6.30 33.99
N ARG A 158 -12.12 7.57 34.06
CA ARG A 158 -12.39 8.41 35.23
C ARG A 158 -13.88 8.73 35.39
N VAL A 159 -14.58 8.98 34.27
CA VAL A 159 -16.04 9.15 34.30
C VAL A 159 -16.73 7.84 34.70
N ASP A 160 -16.25 6.68 34.22
CA ASP A 160 -16.77 5.36 34.58
C ASP A 160 -16.78 5.15 36.10
N TRP A 161 -15.63 5.40 36.74
CA TRP A 161 -15.45 5.20 38.18
C TRP A 161 -16.32 6.16 38.98
N MET A 162 -16.41 7.43 38.57
CA MET A 162 -17.28 8.40 39.25
C MET A 162 -18.75 7.98 39.17
N MET A 163 -19.22 7.57 37.99
CA MET A 163 -20.63 7.18 37.80
C MET A 163 -20.96 5.82 38.43
N SER A 164 -19.96 4.96 38.63
CA SER A 164 -20.09 3.67 39.33
C SER A 164 -20.02 3.81 40.85
N GLY A 165 -19.68 4.99 41.37
CA GLY A 165 -19.52 5.27 42.79
C GLY A 165 -18.16 4.87 43.38
N ASP A 166 -17.20 4.50 42.53
CA ASP A 166 -15.81 4.21 42.93
C ASP A 166 -14.99 5.49 43.15
N ASP A 167 -15.36 6.59 42.49
CA ASP A 167 -14.80 7.93 42.68
C ASP A 167 -15.86 8.93 43.18
N SER A 168 -15.46 9.82 44.09
CA SER A 168 -16.22 11.04 44.40
C SER A 168 -15.97 12.14 43.35
N GLU A 169 -16.77 13.19 43.33
CA GLU A 169 -16.53 14.35 42.44
C GLU A 169 -15.18 15.05 42.71
N GLU A 170 -14.69 15.02 43.95
CA GLU A 170 -13.37 15.55 44.30
C GLU A 170 -12.26 14.63 43.77
N SER A 171 -12.36 13.33 44.05
CA SER A 171 -11.42 12.31 43.57
C SER A 171 -11.31 12.28 42.04
N PHE A 172 -12.45 12.39 41.33
CA PHE A 172 -12.48 12.51 39.88
C PHE A 172 -11.65 13.71 39.39
N ARG A 173 -11.86 14.91 39.96
CA ARG A 173 -11.19 16.15 39.54
C ARG A 173 -9.68 16.16 39.82
N GLU A 174 -9.25 15.49 40.88
CA GLU A 174 -7.83 15.36 41.22
C GLU A 174 -7.15 14.32 40.32
N ARG A 175 -7.65 13.08 40.33
CA ARG A 175 -7.01 11.96 39.64
C ARG A 175 -6.97 12.13 38.12
N ILE A 176 -7.97 12.78 37.53
CA ILE A 176 -7.96 13.02 36.08
C ILE A 176 -6.80 13.92 35.67
N LYS A 177 -6.40 14.89 36.51
CA LYS A 177 -5.25 15.74 36.22
C LYS A 177 -3.95 14.96 36.39
N GLU A 178 -3.85 14.19 37.48
CA GLU A 178 -2.68 13.36 37.77
C GLU A 178 -2.41 12.36 36.65
N ASP A 179 -3.43 11.62 36.20
CA ASP A 179 -3.32 10.65 35.11
C ASP A 179 -2.93 11.31 33.77
N LEU A 180 -3.53 12.46 33.44
CA LEU A 180 -3.18 13.19 32.22
C LEU A 180 -1.73 13.68 32.28
N GLU A 181 -1.27 14.18 33.43
CA GLU A 181 0.12 14.60 33.61
C GLU A 181 1.11 13.43 33.56
N GLU A 182 0.74 12.27 34.12
CA GLU A 182 1.52 11.04 34.02
C GLU A 182 1.61 10.56 32.57
N PHE A 183 0.48 10.52 31.86
CA PHE A 183 0.41 10.11 30.47
C PHE A 183 1.23 11.03 29.54
N GLU A 184 1.16 12.34 29.72
CA GLU A 184 1.95 13.26 28.88
C GLU A 184 3.47 13.07 29.10
N LYS A 185 3.91 12.73 30.32
CA LYS A 185 5.32 12.37 30.59
C LYS A 185 5.68 11.07 29.89
N GLU A 186 4.83 10.05 30.01
CA GLU A 186 5.01 8.75 29.32
C GLU A 186 5.11 8.94 27.80
N TYR A 187 4.18 9.70 27.21
CA TYR A 187 4.13 10.00 25.78
C TYR A 187 5.38 10.73 25.31
N ALA A 188 5.85 11.74 26.05
CA ALA A 188 7.03 12.51 25.71
C ALA A 188 8.32 11.68 25.69
N THR A 189 8.40 10.62 26.52
CA THR A 189 9.57 9.74 26.59
C THR A 189 9.39 8.40 25.88
N LYS A 190 8.26 8.18 25.19
CA LYS A 190 7.94 6.89 24.56
C LYS A 190 8.90 6.56 23.43
N ASP A 191 9.42 5.33 23.45
CA ASP A 191 10.16 4.75 22.34
C ASP A 191 9.17 4.11 21.35
N TRP A 192 9.00 4.76 20.21
CA TRP A 192 8.07 4.34 19.16
C TRP A 192 8.60 3.21 18.27
N THR A 193 9.86 2.79 18.46
CA THR A 193 10.47 1.72 17.65
C THR A 193 10.21 0.33 18.21
N PHE A 194 9.75 0.25 19.46
CA PHE A 194 9.46 -0.98 20.17
C PHE A 194 7.95 -1.07 20.44
N SER A 195 7.40 -2.28 20.38
CA SER A 195 6.04 -2.59 20.83
C SER A 195 6.15 -3.81 21.73
N ASP A 196 5.60 -3.72 22.94
CA ASP A 196 5.69 -4.76 23.99
C ASP A 196 5.01 -6.09 23.58
N ASP A 197 4.20 -6.09 22.52
CA ASP A 197 3.47 -7.25 22.04
C ASP A 197 4.32 -8.11 21.11
N ASN A 198 5.29 -8.81 21.68
CA ASN A 198 5.93 -9.98 21.09
C ASN A 198 5.23 -11.28 21.55
N ASP A 199 3.94 -11.20 21.89
CA ASP A 199 3.08 -12.33 22.23
C ASP A 199 2.33 -12.80 20.96
N GLU A 200 3.03 -13.50 20.08
CA GLU A 200 2.46 -14.55 19.22
C GLU A 200 2.85 -15.94 19.75
#